data_AF-A0ABC8TLQ8-F1
#
_entry.id   AF-A0ABC8TLQ8-F1
#
_cell.length_a   1.000
_cell.length_b   1.000
_cell.length_c   1.000
_cell.angle_alpha   90.00
_cell.angle_beta   90.00
_cell.angle_gamma   90.00
#
_symmetry.space_group_name_H-M   'P 1'
#
loop_
_entity.id
_entity.type
_entity.pdbx_description
1 polymer ?
#
loop_
_entity_poly.entity_id
_entity_poly.type
_entity_poly.pdbx_seq_one_letter_code
_entity_poly.pdbx_strand_id
1 'polypeptide(L)'
;MGKGPLSFRRTIIRRRTRKPVEATPQSPLSPNNGVAAANNNSISAMVAAGASSKPGKKKAGGARLWMRFDKSGQSELIECEKSTIIKRVSVPARDLRILGPVFSHSSNILAREKAMVVNLEFIKAIVTSEEVLLLDPLRQEVLPFVDQLRQQLLNKSPCQIDGAGQTVVQDNEMRFPTAGQRLPVRETVEGLQAELPFEFQVLEIALEVVCTYLDTSVAELERVAYPVLDELARNVSTKNLERVRSLKSNLTRLLARVQKVRDEIEHLLDDDEDMAQLYLTRKWILSQQFDALLGGTASNSITTAAPHLRRLSSNRSGSLATANHLNDQDVEDLEMLLEAYFMQLDGTRNKILSVREYIDDTEDYVNIQLDNQRNELIQLQLTLTIASFAIAVETLIAGMFGMNIPCPLYSINGIFGIFVGGITAACVLLFLLVLGYARWKKLLGS
;
A
#
# COMPACT_ATOMS: atom_id res chain seq x y z
N MET A 1 47.97 -28.28 -6.81
CA MET A 1 47.24 -29.53 -7.15
C MET A 1 46.08 -29.67 -6.18
N GLY A 2 44.89 -30.04 -6.68
CA GLY A 2 43.79 -30.60 -5.86
C GLY A 2 42.63 -29.66 -5.54
N LYS A 3 41.59 -29.70 -6.39
CA LYS A 3 40.27 -29.09 -6.18
C LYS A 3 39.36 -30.05 -5.35
N GLY A 4 38.61 -29.47 -4.40
CA GLY A 4 37.22 -29.81 -4.01
C GLY A 4 36.94 -31.12 -3.22
N PRO A 5 35.65 -31.42 -2.88
CA PRO A 5 34.48 -30.53 -2.81
C PRO A 5 33.47 -30.80 -1.64
N LEU A 6 32.49 -29.89 -1.47
CA LEU A 6 31.08 -30.07 -1.01
C LEU A 6 30.73 -30.60 0.40
N SER A 7 29.95 -29.83 1.18
CA SER A 7 28.48 -29.98 1.20
C SER A 7 27.80 -29.09 2.27
N PHE A 8 26.77 -28.38 1.84
CA PHE A 8 25.82 -27.63 2.66
C PHE A 8 24.83 -28.58 3.34
N ARG A 9 24.62 -28.43 4.65
CA ARG A 9 23.52 -29.11 5.37
C ARG A 9 22.49 -28.08 5.82
N ARG A 10 21.32 -28.10 5.16
CA ARG A 10 20.09 -27.37 5.55
C ARG A 10 19.62 -27.87 6.92
N THR A 11 19.31 -26.94 7.83
CA THR A 11 18.60 -27.26 9.09
C THR A 11 17.13 -26.93 8.91
N ILE A 12 16.29 -27.95 9.12
CA ILE A 12 14.83 -27.94 8.96
C ILE A 12 14.17 -27.30 10.18
N ILE A 13 13.24 -26.38 9.91
CA ILE A 13 12.38 -25.67 10.88
C ILE A 13 11.39 -26.64 11.53
N ARG A 14 11.37 -26.67 12.87
CA ARG A 14 10.44 -27.46 13.69
C ARG A 14 9.01 -26.90 13.61
N ARG A 15 8.06 -27.74 13.21
CA ARG A 15 6.59 -27.54 13.31
C ARG A 15 6.14 -27.49 14.77
N ARG A 16 5.34 -26.49 15.13
CA ARG A 16 4.66 -26.34 16.43
C ARG A 16 3.29 -27.04 16.36
N THR A 17 3.04 -27.96 17.28
CA THR A 17 1.80 -28.76 17.39
C THR A 17 0.65 -27.97 18.03
N ARG A 18 -0.57 -28.23 17.54
CA ARG A 18 -1.86 -27.66 17.98
C ARG A 18 -2.32 -28.25 19.33
N LYS A 19 -2.98 -27.42 20.17
CA LYS A 19 -3.70 -27.79 21.40
C LYS A 19 -5.20 -27.96 21.09
N PRO A 20 -5.94 -28.90 21.72
CA PRO A 20 -7.35 -29.13 21.43
C PRO A 20 -8.32 -28.28 22.27
N VAL A 21 -9.57 -28.25 21.77
CA VAL A 21 -10.77 -27.49 22.19
C VAL A 21 -11.45 -28.14 23.40
N GLU A 22 -12.02 -27.32 24.29
CA GLU A 22 -13.00 -27.76 25.31
C GLU A 22 -14.14 -26.74 25.47
N ALA A 23 -15.32 -27.25 25.82
CA ALA A 23 -16.64 -26.70 25.54
C ALA A 23 -17.24 -25.81 26.65
N THR A 24 -18.22 -24.99 26.25
CA THR A 24 -19.14 -24.16 27.06
C THR A 24 -19.97 -24.96 28.08
N PRO A 25 -20.40 -24.30 29.17
CA PRO A 25 -21.84 -24.29 29.47
C PRO A 25 -22.42 -22.93 29.89
N GLN A 26 -23.75 -22.94 30.01
CA GLN A 26 -24.74 -21.86 29.90
C GLN A 26 -24.86 -20.90 31.10
N SER A 27 -25.50 -19.76 30.81
CA SER A 27 -25.96 -18.67 31.68
C SER A 27 -27.06 -19.04 32.68
N PRO A 28 -27.25 -18.22 33.74
CA PRO A 28 -28.62 -17.77 34.07
C PRO A 28 -28.76 -16.28 34.46
N LEU A 29 -29.83 -15.67 33.91
CA LEU A 29 -30.82 -14.74 34.50
C LEU A 29 -30.38 -13.59 35.44
N SER A 30 -30.68 -12.36 35.01
CA SER A 30 -30.76 -11.15 35.84
C SER A 30 -32.14 -11.01 36.52
N PRO A 31 -32.24 -10.29 37.66
CA PRO A 31 -33.46 -9.63 38.05
C PRO A 31 -33.38 -8.10 37.93
N ASN A 32 -34.57 -7.58 37.66
CA ASN A 32 -35.01 -6.23 37.42
C ASN A 32 -34.86 -5.33 38.68
N ASN A 33 -34.60 -4.03 38.50
CA ASN A 33 -35.17 -2.95 39.31
C ASN A 33 -34.88 -1.59 38.67
N GLY A 34 -35.94 -0.88 38.27
CA GLY A 34 -35.87 0.47 37.74
C GLY A 34 -35.98 1.53 38.82
N VAL A 35 -35.56 2.76 38.49
CA VAL A 35 -36.16 4.01 38.98
C VAL A 35 -36.04 5.04 37.86
N ALA A 36 -37.17 5.70 37.59
CA ALA A 36 -37.34 6.78 36.64
C ALA A 36 -36.86 8.13 37.20
N ALA A 37 -36.39 9.02 36.33
CA ALA A 37 -36.48 10.46 36.55
C ALA A 37 -36.59 11.17 35.19
N ALA A 38 -37.73 11.84 35.00
CA ALA A 38 -38.09 12.64 33.85
C ALA A 38 -37.35 13.99 33.84
N ASN A 39 -37.08 14.55 32.65
CA ASN A 39 -37.53 15.91 32.38
C ASN A 39 -37.60 16.25 30.89
N ASN A 40 -38.61 17.07 30.59
CA ASN A 40 -39.14 17.44 29.29
C ASN A 40 -38.23 18.38 28.48
N ASN A 41 -38.35 18.33 27.14
CA ASN A 41 -38.96 19.44 26.39
C ASN A 41 -39.30 19.06 24.94
N SER A 42 -40.59 19.18 24.66
CA SER A 42 -41.29 19.08 23.39
C SER A 42 -41.18 20.36 22.55
N ILE A 43 -41.34 20.23 21.23
CA ILE A 43 -42.18 21.03 20.29
C ILE A 43 -42.13 20.23 18.96
N SER A 44 -43.14 19.41 18.60
CA SER A 44 -44.29 19.69 17.71
C SER A 44 -43.85 20.18 16.30
N ALA A 45 -44.24 19.61 15.16
CA ALA A 45 -45.59 19.23 14.71
C ALA A 45 -45.51 18.48 13.34
N MET A 46 -46.08 17.27 13.21
CA MET A 46 -47.28 16.84 12.41
C MET A 46 -47.33 17.32 10.94
N VAL A 47 -47.62 16.48 9.93
CA VAL A 47 -48.94 15.85 9.64
C VAL A 47 -48.87 14.66 8.64
N ALA A 48 -49.58 13.57 8.98
CA ALA A 48 -50.32 12.53 8.19
C ALA A 48 -49.65 11.75 7.04
N ALA A 49 -49.98 10.49 6.72
CA ALA A 49 -50.76 9.38 7.27
C ALA A 49 -50.29 8.15 6.43
N GLY A 50 -49.95 6.99 6.99
CA GLY A 50 -50.91 5.94 7.36
C GLY A 50 -50.87 4.78 6.36
N ALA A 51 -50.07 3.75 6.62
CA ALA A 51 -50.36 2.34 6.25
C ALA A 51 -49.31 1.40 6.86
N SER A 52 -49.79 0.46 7.65
CA SER A 52 -49.09 -0.61 8.34
C SER A 52 -48.36 -1.59 7.40
N SER A 53 -47.07 -1.83 7.62
CA SER A 53 -46.45 -3.13 7.31
C SER A 53 -45.30 -3.44 8.28
N LYS A 54 -45.26 -4.71 8.70
CA LYS A 54 -44.35 -5.32 9.69
C LYS A 54 -42.87 -5.05 9.38
N PRO A 55 -41.95 -5.04 10.37
CA PRO A 55 -40.53 -4.88 10.12
C PRO A 55 -40.00 -6.17 9.48
N GLY A 56 -39.97 -6.21 8.15
CA GLY A 56 -39.20 -7.19 7.41
C GLY A 56 -37.72 -7.00 7.72
N LYS A 57 -37.05 -8.10 8.10
CA LYS A 57 -35.58 -8.22 8.12
C LYS A 57 -34.99 -7.50 6.90
N LYS A 58 -34.32 -6.36 7.11
CA LYS A 58 -33.50 -5.71 6.07
C LYS A 58 -32.44 -6.71 5.62
N LYS A 59 -32.66 -7.30 4.45
CA LYS A 59 -31.67 -8.10 3.74
C LYS A 59 -30.55 -7.13 3.36
N ALA A 60 -29.36 -7.32 3.93
CA ALA A 60 -28.18 -6.49 3.68
C ALA A 60 -27.74 -6.65 2.21
N GLY A 61 -28.26 -5.77 1.35
CA GLY A 61 -27.98 -5.75 -0.08
C GLY A 61 -28.67 -4.57 -0.73
N GLY A 62 -28.49 -3.36 -0.18
CA GLY A 62 -29.01 -2.13 -0.78
C GLY A 62 -28.38 -1.84 -2.14
N ALA A 63 -29.10 -1.09 -2.96
CA ALA A 63 -28.55 -0.53 -4.19
C ALA A 63 -27.32 0.34 -3.87
N ARG A 64 -26.34 0.34 -4.77
CA ARG A 64 -25.11 1.14 -4.63
C ARG A 64 -25.07 2.21 -5.70
N LEU A 65 -24.26 3.23 -5.44
CA LEU A 65 -24.06 4.33 -6.37
C LEU A 65 -22.98 3.97 -7.38
N TRP A 66 -23.30 4.08 -8.66
CA TRP A 66 -22.40 3.83 -9.77
C TRP A 66 -22.34 5.05 -10.68
N MET A 67 -21.18 5.31 -11.26
CA MET A 67 -21.03 6.24 -12.37
C MET A 67 -20.70 5.45 -13.63
N ARG A 68 -21.47 5.68 -14.67
CA ARG A 68 -21.29 5.09 -15.98
C ARG A 68 -20.61 6.10 -16.89
N PHE A 69 -19.55 5.70 -17.59
CA PHE A 69 -19.05 6.46 -18.73
C PHE A 69 -19.19 5.63 -19.99
N ASP A 70 -19.66 6.28 -21.05
CA ASP A 70 -19.66 5.73 -22.39
C ASP A 70 -18.35 6.08 -23.13
N LYS A 71 -18.05 5.40 -24.23
CA LYS A 71 -16.92 5.70 -25.12
C LYS A 71 -16.89 7.16 -25.62
N SER A 72 -18.05 7.82 -25.64
CA SER A 72 -18.20 9.23 -26.00
C SER A 72 -17.87 10.22 -24.86
N GLY A 73 -17.48 9.72 -23.68
CA GLY A 73 -17.18 10.53 -22.49
C GLY A 73 -18.41 11.04 -21.73
N GLN A 74 -19.62 10.65 -22.15
CA GLN A 74 -20.84 10.97 -21.42
C GLN A 74 -20.90 10.22 -20.09
N SER A 75 -21.04 10.95 -18.99
CA SER A 75 -21.09 10.40 -17.63
C SER A 75 -22.50 10.44 -17.05
N GLU A 76 -22.99 9.31 -16.55
CA GLU A 76 -24.33 9.17 -15.93
C GLU A 76 -24.20 8.57 -14.53
N LEU A 77 -24.89 9.15 -13.55
CA LEU A 77 -24.93 8.62 -12.18
C LEU A 77 -26.15 7.71 -12.03
N ILE A 78 -25.93 6.45 -11.66
CA ILE A 78 -26.96 5.42 -11.62
C ILE A 78 -26.92 4.71 -10.26
N GLU A 79 -28.07 4.58 -9.62
CA GLU A 79 -28.21 3.72 -8.44
C GLU A 79 -28.67 2.33 -8.89
N CYS A 80 -27.88 1.30 -8.62
CA CYS A 80 -28.13 -0.06 -9.13
C CYS A 80 -27.91 -1.12 -8.06
N GLU A 81 -28.81 -2.11 -8.06
CA GLU A 81 -28.61 -3.35 -7.30
C GLU A 81 -27.54 -4.23 -7.96
N LYS A 82 -26.84 -5.00 -7.12
CA LYS A 82 -25.80 -5.95 -7.55
C LYS A 82 -26.31 -6.92 -8.62
N SER A 83 -27.55 -7.37 -8.52
CA SER A 83 -28.23 -8.29 -9.44
C SER A 83 -28.40 -7.69 -10.85
N THR A 84 -28.73 -6.40 -10.94
CA THR A 84 -28.89 -5.67 -12.21
C THR A 84 -27.58 -5.57 -12.95
N ILE A 85 -26.48 -5.31 -12.24
CA ILE A 85 -25.15 -5.18 -12.83
C ILE A 85 -24.63 -6.53 -13.34
N ILE A 86 -24.86 -7.61 -12.59
CA ILE A 86 -24.52 -8.98 -13.02
C ILE A 86 -25.20 -9.31 -14.35
N LYS A 87 -26.50 -8.96 -14.49
CA LYS A 87 -27.25 -9.20 -15.73
C LYS A 87 -26.76 -8.33 -16.88
N ARG A 88 -26.43 -7.07 -16.60
CA ARG A 88 -26.00 -6.10 -17.63
C ARG A 88 -24.62 -6.44 -18.20
N VAL A 89 -23.65 -6.74 -17.32
CA VAL A 89 -22.24 -6.90 -17.71
C VAL A 89 -21.86 -8.38 -17.94
N SER A 90 -22.79 -9.32 -17.71
CA SER A 90 -22.56 -10.77 -17.84
C SER A 90 -21.39 -11.31 -17.01
N VAL A 91 -21.13 -10.72 -15.84
CA VAL A 91 -20.04 -11.13 -14.93
C VAL A 91 -20.57 -12.03 -13.82
N PRO A 92 -19.91 -13.16 -13.50
CA PRO A 92 -20.33 -14.03 -12.40
C PRO A 92 -20.43 -13.30 -11.05
N ALA A 93 -21.44 -13.65 -10.26
CA ALA A 93 -21.71 -13.00 -8.96
C ALA A 93 -20.54 -13.10 -7.95
N ARG A 94 -19.66 -14.09 -8.12
CA ARG A 94 -18.44 -14.33 -7.34
C ARG A 94 -17.43 -13.19 -7.54
N ASP A 95 -17.22 -12.77 -8.77
CA ASP A 95 -16.17 -11.82 -9.14
C ASP A 95 -16.56 -10.41 -8.69
N LEU A 96 -17.86 -10.12 -8.73
CA LEU A 96 -18.42 -8.89 -8.17
C LEU A 96 -18.36 -8.85 -6.62
N ARG A 97 -17.90 -9.91 -5.93
CA ARG A 97 -17.60 -9.83 -4.49
C ARG A 97 -16.30 -9.06 -4.23
N ILE A 98 -15.37 -9.02 -5.18
CA ILE A 98 -14.09 -8.32 -5.06
C ILE A 98 -14.33 -6.81 -4.92
N LEU A 99 -15.36 -6.26 -5.55
CA LEU A 99 -15.78 -4.87 -5.35
C LEU A 99 -16.54 -4.65 -4.02
N GLY A 100 -16.79 -5.71 -3.25
CA GLY A 100 -17.46 -5.68 -1.96
C GLY A 100 -16.60 -5.09 -0.84
N PRO A 101 -17.22 -4.73 0.30
CA PRO A 101 -16.51 -4.15 1.46
C PRO A 101 -15.42 -5.07 2.01
N VAL A 102 -15.62 -6.40 1.93
CA VAL A 102 -14.70 -7.43 2.43
C VAL A 102 -13.34 -7.41 1.71
N PHE A 103 -13.29 -6.97 0.46
CA PHE A 103 -12.10 -6.96 -0.40
C PHE A 103 -11.64 -5.53 -0.74
N SER A 104 -12.05 -4.54 0.06
CA SER A 104 -11.69 -3.12 -0.18
C SER A 104 -10.20 -2.81 -0.04
N HIS A 105 -9.39 -3.78 0.37
CA HIS A 105 -7.96 -3.63 0.57
C HIS A 105 -7.14 -4.66 -0.25
N SER A 106 -7.76 -5.37 -1.19
CA SER A 106 -7.04 -6.20 -2.17
C SER A 106 -6.96 -5.46 -3.50
N SER A 107 -5.87 -5.64 -4.23
CA SER A 107 -5.78 -5.25 -5.63
C SER A 107 -6.02 -6.48 -6.49
N ASN A 108 -6.83 -6.37 -7.54
CA ASN A 108 -7.12 -7.47 -8.45
C ASN A 108 -7.66 -6.98 -9.81
N ILE A 109 -7.22 -7.60 -10.89
CA ILE A 109 -7.67 -7.35 -12.26
C ILE A 109 -8.16 -8.69 -12.81
N LEU A 110 -9.48 -8.83 -12.97
CA LEU A 110 -10.06 -10.05 -13.52
C LEU A 110 -10.50 -9.85 -14.96
N ALA A 111 -9.96 -10.67 -15.85
CA ALA A 111 -10.50 -10.83 -17.19
C ALA A 111 -11.74 -11.76 -17.18
N ARG A 112 -12.78 -11.33 -17.89
CA ARG A 112 -13.97 -12.13 -18.21
C ARG A 112 -14.29 -11.97 -19.69
N GLU A 113 -15.25 -12.77 -20.16
CA GLU A 113 -15.56 -12.88 -21.60
C GLU A 113 -15.94 -11.54 -22.24
N LYS A 114 -16.68 -10.68 -21.54
CA LYS A 114 -17.18 -9.39 -22.05
C LYS A 114 -16.82 -8.18 -21.18
N ALA A 115 -16.03 -8.39 -20.13
CA ALA A 115 -15.72 -7.34 -19.16
C ALA A 115 -14.42 -7.63 -18.43
N MET A 116 -13.74 -6.59 -17.98
CA MET A 116 -12.70 -6.68 -16.96
C MET A 116 -13.20 -6.05 -15.66
N VAL A 117 -12.94 -6.71 -14.54
CA VAL A 117 -13.24 -6.18 -13.21
C VAL A 117 -11.93 -5.68 -12.61
N VAL A 118 -11.84 -4.38 -12.39
CA VAL A 118 -10.66 -3.70 -11.89
C VAL A 118 -10.91 -3.26 -10.46
N ASN A 119 -10.11 -3.77 -9.53
CA ASN A 119 -10.08 -3.33 -8.15
C ASN A 119 -8.63 -2.92 -7.84
N LEU A 120 -8.32 -1.64 -7.92
CA LEU A 120 -6.96 -1.12 -7.70
C LEU A 120 -7.03 -0.06 -6.58
N GLU A 121 -6.53 -0.41 -5.40
CA GLU A 121 -6.58 0.45 -4.22
C GLU A 121 -8.00 0.97 -3.90
N PHE A 122 -8.29 2.24 -4.22
CA PHE A 122 -9.58 2.87 -4.01
C PHE A 122 -10.47 2.85 -5.25
N ILE A 123 -9.93 2.51 -6.43
CA ILE A 123 -10.66 2.46 -7.70
C ILE A 123 -11.30 1.08 -7.85
N LYS A 124 -12.63 1.06 -8.03
CA LYS A 124 -13.44 -0.14 -8.19
C LYS A 124 -14.29 0.01 -9.44
N ALA A 125 -13.85 -0.58 -10.55
CA ALA A 125 -14.47 -0.38 -11.85
C ALA A 125 -14.78 -1.72 -12.54
N ILE A 126 -15.79 -1.69 -13.41
CA ILE A 126 -16.04 -2.75 -14.38
C ILE A 126 -15.93 -2.09 -15.75
N VAL A 127 -14.96 -2.53 -16.55
CA VAL A 127 -14.72 -1.99 -17.88
C VAL A 127 -15.24 -3.00 -18.90
N THR A 128 -15.98 -2.51 -19.88
CA THR A 128 -16.41 -3.27 -21.06
C THR A 128 -15.78 -2.62 -22.30
N SER A 129 -15.99 -3.19 -23.49
CA SER A 129 -15.50 -2.58 -24.73
C SER A 129 -16.19 -1.26 -25.11
N GLU A 130 -17.31 -0.90 -24.45
CA GLU A 130 -18.10 0.29 -24.80
C GLU A 130 -18.35 1.24 -23.63
N GLU A 131 -18.47 0.73 -22.41
CA GLU A 131 -18.75 1.52 -21.21
C GLU A 131 -17.90 1.09 -20.01
N VAL A 132 -17.65 2.02 -19.08
CA VAL A 132 -17.09 1.75 -17.75
C VAL A 132 -18.11 2.04 -16.66
N LEU A 133 -18.18 1.17 -15.65
CA LEU A 133 -19.01 1.32 -14.47
C LEU A 133 -18.12 1.45 -13.24
N LEU A 134 -18.05 2.65 -12.67
CA LEU A 134 -17.28 2.98 -11.48
C LEU A 134 -18.15 2.93 -10.23
N LEU A 135 -17.71 2.21 -9.20
CA LEU A 135 -18.41 2.10 -7.93
C LEU A 135 -18.01 3.21 -6.96
N ASP A 136 -19.01 3.78 -6.27
CA ASP A 136 -18.86 4.82 -5.24
C ASP A 136 -18.03 6.03 -5.74
N PRO A 137 -18.46 6.72 -6.82
CA PRO A 137 -17.70 7.76 -7.51
C PRO A 137 -17.50 9.06 -6.70
N LEU A 138 -18.25 9.24 -5.61
CA LEU A 138 -18.22 10.46 -4.78
C LEU A 138 -17.12 10.43 -3.71
N ARG A 139 -16.33 9.36 -3.62
CA ARG A 139 -15.21 9.29 -2.66
C ARG A 139 -14.08 10.21 -3.12
N GLN A 140 -13.49 10.95 -2.18
CA GLN A 140 -12.50 11.99 -2.47
C GLN A 140 -11.27 11.43 -3.22
N GLU A 141 -10.85 10.21 -2.91
CA GLU A 141 -9.72 9.56 -3.56
C GLU A 141 -10.02 9.15 -5.01
N VAL A 142 -11.30 8.95 -5.34
CA VAL A 142 -11.75 8.49 -6.66
C VAL A 142 -11.99 9.66 -7.64
N LEU A 143 -12.16 10.88 -7.13
CA LEU A 143 -12.44 12.06 -7.96
C LEU A 143 -11.36 12.35 -9.03
N PRO A 144 -10.05 12.25 -8.74
CA PRO A 144 -9.02 12.45 -9.77
C PRO A 144 -9.19 11.50 -10.97
N PHE A 145 -9.58 10.25 -10.71
CA PHE A 145 -9.87 9.26 -11.75
C PHE A 145 -11.10 9.63 -12.59
N VAL A 146 -12.18 10.09 -11.93
CA VAL A 146 -13.38 10.59 -12.61
C VAL A 146 -13.08 11.78 -13.52
N ASP A 147 -12.27 12.72 -13.04
CA ASP A 147 -11.91 13.93 -13.78
C ASP A 147 -11.01 13.62 -14.97
N GLN A 148 -10.01 12.74 -14.80
CA GLN A 148 -9.14 12.29 -15.89
C GLN A 148 -9.90 11.50 -16.95
N LEU A 149 -10.78 10.57 -16.54
CA LEU A 149 -11.65 9.84 -17.48
C LEU A 149 -12.50 10.80 -18.30
N ARG A 150 -13.12 11.81 -17.67
CA ARG A 150 -13.93 12.80 -18.38
C ARG A 150 -13.11 13.58 -19.40
N GLN A 151 -11.90 14.02 -19.02
CA GLN A 151 -11.03 14.81 -19.90
C GLN A 151 -10.50 14.01 -21.09
N GLN A 152 -9.99 12.79 -20.84
CA GLN A 152 -9.43 11.94 -21.88
C GLN A 152 -10.49 11.46 -22.88
N LEU A 153 -11.70 11.12 -22.40
CA LEU A 153 -12.78 10.67 -23.27
C LEU A 153 -13.46 11.83 -24.05
N LEU A 154 -13.56 13.04 -23.48
CA LEU A 154 -14.08 14.20 -24.24
C LEU A 154 -13.13 14.65 -25.34
N ASN A 155 -11.82 14.70 -25.05
CA ASN A 155 -10.81 15.21 -25.99
C ASN A 155 -10.63 14.33 -27.24
N LYS A 156 -11.15 13.09 -27.21
CA LYS A 156 -11.10 12.12 -28.31
C LYS A 156 -12.40 12.03 -29.12
N SER A 157 -13.41 12.83 -28.81
CA SER A 157 -14.63 12.89 -29.64
C SER A 157 -14.30 13.44 -31.03
N PRO A 158 -14.50 12.67 -32.12
CA PRO A 158 -14.24 13.18 -33.47
C PRO A 158 -15.36 14.16 -33.85
N CYS A 159 -15.04 15.46 -33.92
CA CYS A 159 -15.89 16.37 -34.68
C CYS A 159 -15.57 16.20 -36.17
N GLN A 160 -16.62 15.90 -36.93
CA GLN A 160 -16.64 15.55 -38.34
C GLN A 160 -16.12 16.65 -39.27
N ILE A 161 -15.51 16.19 -40.38
CA ILE A 161 -15.76 16.60 -41.77
C ILE A 161 -16.32 18.03 -41.94
N ASP A 162 -15.47 18.92 -42.45
CA ASP A 162 -15.94 19.89 -43.44
C ASP A 162 -14.89 20.02 -44.55
N GLY A 163 -15.23 19.45 -45.70
CA GLY A 163 -14.57 19.72 -46.95
C GLY A 163 -15.16 20.97 -47.57
N ALA A 164 -14.38 22.03 -47.67
CA ALA A 164 -14.56 23.07 -48.69
C ALA A 164 -13.18 23.58 -49.10
N GLY A 165 -12.78 23.23 -50.32
CA GLY A 165 -11.48 23.57 -50.86
C GLY A 165 -11.30 25.05 -51.15
N GLN A 166 -10.04 25.47 -51.19
CA GLN A 166 -9.56 26.44 -52.18
C GLN A 166 -8.05 26.27 -52.37
N THR A 167 -7.70 25.82 -53.57
CA THR A 167 -6.40 25.95 -54.21
C THR A 167 -6.03 27.42 -54.38
N VAL A 168 -4.86 27.85 -53.87
CA VAL A 168 -4.01 28.84 -54.55
C VAL A 168 -2.54 28.47 -54.33
N VAL A 169 -1.85 28.31 -55.44
CA VAL A 169 -0.40 28.11 -55.59
C VAL A 169 0.34 29.40 -55.23
N GLN A 170 1.43 29.32 -54.44
CA GLN A 170 2.62 30.14 -54.69
C GLN A 170 3.88 29.55 -54.06
N ASP A 171 4.84 29.19 -54.92
CA ASP A 171 6.24 28.90 -54.62
C ASP A 171 6.96 30.13 -54.03
N ASN A 172 7.86 29.93 -53.05
CA ASN A 172 9.14 30.64 -53.05
C ASN A 172 10.21 30.00 -52.12
N GLU A 173 11.47 30.10 -52.56
CA GLU A 173 12.65 29.34 -52.17
C GLU A 173 13.29 29.62 -50.78
N MET A 174 13.84 28.54 -50.20
CA MET A 174 15.17 28.34 -49.59
C MET A 174 15.87 29.44 -48.75
N ARG A 175 16.11 29.15 -47.45
CA ARG A 175 17.37 29.45 -46.73
C ARG A 175 17.43 28.80 -45.32
N PHE A 176 18.53 28.12 -45.04
CA PHE A 176 19.07 27.74 -43.71
C PHE A 176 20.44 28.45 -43.54
N PRO A 177 21.11 28.47 -42.36
CA PRO A 177 20.66 28.37 -40.95
C PRO A 177 21.28 29.48 -40.04
N THR A 178 20.97 29.51 -38.73
CA THR A 178 21.96 29.49 -37.59
C THR A 178 21.40 30.02 -36.25
N ALA A 179 21.36 29.11 -35.27
CA ALA A 179 21.59 29.20 -33.80
C ALA A 179 20.89 30.25 -32.89
N GLY A 180 20.21 29.75 -31.85
CA GLY A 180 19.85 30.51 -30.64
C GLY A 180 18.70 29.93 -29.80
N GLN A 181 18.81 28.67 -29.38
CA GLN A 181 17.75 27.86 -28.75
C GLN A 181 17.76 27.97 -27.21
N ARG A 182 16.59 28.27 -26.59
CA ARG A 182 15.93 27.45 -25.55
C ARG A 182 14.67 28.13 -24.97
N LEU A 183 13.51 27.77 -25.51
CA LEU A 183 12.19 27.78 -24.89
C LEU A 183 11.39 26.58 -25.44
N PRO A 184 10.41 26.04 -24.70
CA PRO A 184 9.98 24.65 -24.84
C PRO A 184 9.07 24.49 -26.06
N VAL A 185 9.58 23.83 -27.10
CA VAL A 185 8.78 23.42 -28.25
C VAL A 185 8.22 22.03 -27.92
N ARG A 186 6.90 21.98 -27.77
CA ARG A 186 6.10 20.77 -27.82
C ARG A 186 6.09 20.37 -29.31
N GLU A 187 7.04 19.55 -29.73
CA GLU A 187 7.10 19.07 -31.10
C GLU A 187 5.94 18.10 -31.34
N THR A 188 5.05 18.54 -32.23
CA THR A 188 4.09 17.73 -32.98
C THR A 188 4.85 16.61 -33.70
N VAL A 189 4.88 15.43 -33.10
CA VAL A 189 5.14 14.19 -33.83
C VAL A 189 3.77 13.61 -34.17
N GLU A 190 3.25 14.02 -35.32
CA GLU A 190 2.30 13.23 -36.11
C GLU A 190 3.04 11.99 -36.62
N GLY A 191 3.26 11.03 -35.72
CA GLY A 191 3.42 9.63 -36.05
C GLY A 191 2.16 8.93 -35.56
N LEU A 192 1.57 8.06 -36.38
CA LEU A 192 0.44 7.18 -36.02
C LEU A 192 0.51 6.77 -34.54
N GLN A 193 -0.15 7.49 -33.63
CA GLN A 193 -0.38 6.94 -32.30
C GLN A 193 -1.44 5.87 -32.54
N ALA A 194 -1.01 4.61 -32.56
CA ALA A 194 -1.92 3.49 -32.50
C ALA A 194 -2.77 3.73 -31.24
N GLU A 195 -4.00 4.16 -31.44
CA GLU A 195 -4.86 4.55 -30.35
C GLU A 195 -5.18 3.29 -29.55
N LEU A 196 -4.71 3.24 -28.29
CA LEU A 196 -4.99 2.12 -27.40
C LEU A 196 -6.50 1.86 -27.37
N PRO A 197 -6.95 0.59 -27.40
CA PRO A 197 -8.34 0.23 -27.21
C PRO A 197 -8.96 0.88 -25.96
N PHE A 198 -10.27 1.16 -26.00
CA PHE A 198 -10.99 1.85 -24.93
C PHE A 198 -10.72 1.25 -23.54
N GLU A 199 -10.70 -0.07 -23.45
CA GLU A 199 -10.47 -0.78 -22.20
C GLU A 199 -9.06 -0.54 -21.61
N PHE A 200 -8.04 -0.35 -22.46
CA PHE A 200 -6.68 -0.06 -22.02
C PHE A 200 -6.46 1.41 -21.71
N GLN A 201 -7.17 2.32 -22.38
CA GLN A 201 -7.18 3.74 -21.97
C GLN A 201 -7.73 3.89 -20.55
N VAL A 202 -8.83 3.19 -20.23
CA VAL A 202 -9.42 3.21 -18.89
C VAL A 202 -8.45 2.59 -17.86
N LEU A 203 -7.80 1.48 -18.23
CA LEU A 203 -6.83 0.81 -17.35
C LEU A 203 -5.58 1.68 -17.11
N GLU A 204 -5.05 2.32 -18.14
CA GLU A 204 -3.94 3.27 -18.06
C GLU A 204 -4.24 4.40 -17.09
N ILE A 205 -5.40 5.06 -17.25
CA ILE A 205 -5.83 6.15 -16.37
C ILE A 205 -5.98 5.64 -14.92
N ALA A 206 -6.51 4.43 -14.72
CA ALA A 206 -6.65 3.85 -13.39
C ALA A 206 -5.27 3.61 -12.73
N LEU A 207 -4.32 3.05 -13.49
CA LEU A 207 -2.96 2.80 -13.02
C LEU A 207 -2.21 4.12 -12.77
N GLU A 208 -2.33 5.11 -13.65
CA GLU A 208 -1.72 6.43 -13.49
C GLU A 208 -2.14 7.10 -12.18
N VAL A 209 -3.45 7.14 -11.90
CA VAL A 209 -3.99 7.75 -10.68
C VAL A 209 -3.51 7.00 -9.43
N VAL A 210 -3.55 5.66 -9.46
CA VAL A 210 -3.14 4.85 -8.31
C VAL A 210 -1.64 4.97 -8.05
N CYS A 211 -0.81 4.89 -9.08
CA CYS A 211 0.65 5.03 -8.97
C CYS A 211 1.03 6.43 -8.48
N THR A 212 0.41 7.48 -9.02
CA THR A 212 0.64 8.86 -8.56
C THR A 212 0.23 9.06 -7.10
N TYR A 213 -0.91 8.49 -6.70
CA TYR A 213 -1.36 8.54 -5.31
C TYR A 213 -0.39 7.82 -4.36
N LEU A 214 0.10 6.64 -4.75
CA LEU A 214 1.05 5.87 -3.95
C LEU A 214 2.39 6.59 -3.83
N ASP A 215 2.93 7.13 -4.92
CA ASP A 215 4.19 7.89 -4.89
C ASP A 215 4.07 9.16 -4.02
N THR A 216 2.96 9.89 -4.13
CA THR A 216 2.68 11.05 -3.26
C THR A 216 2.62 10.65 -1.79
N SER A 217 1.99 9.50 -1.49
CA SER A 217 1.92 8.96 -0.12
C SER A 217 3.31 8.59 0.42
N VAL A 218 4.20 8.07 -0.43
CA VAL A 218 5.59 7.76 -0.06
C VAL A 218 6.38 9.05 0.18
N ALA A 219 6.25 10.05 -0.68
CA ALA A 219 6.92 11.34 -0.51
C ALA A 219 6.48 12.06 0.79
N GLU A 220 5.20 11.96 1.15
CA GLU A 220 4.72 12.48 2.45
C GLU A 220 5.33 11.71 3.63
N LEU A 221 5.38 10.37 3.53
CA LEU A 221 5.99 9.52 4.56
C LEU A 221 7.48 9.87 4.74
N GLU A 222 8.24 10.04 3.66
CA GLU A 222 9.64 10.46 3.67
C GLU A 222 9.82 11.81 4.37
N ARG A 223 8.99 12.80 4.01
CA ARG A 223 9.04 14.14 4.61
C ARG A 223 8.80 14.11 6.13
N VAL A 224 7.97 13.19 6.61
CA VAL A 224 7.70 13.01 8.05
C VAL A 224 8.76 12.13 8.73
N ALA A 225 9.33 11.15 8.03
CA ALA A 225 10.28 10.19 8.60
C ALA A 225 11.57 10.84 9.07
N TYR A 226 12.27 11.57 8.19
CA TYR A 226 13.58 12.15 8.49
C TYR A 226 13.60 13.05 9.74
N PRO A 227 12.68 14.02 9.93
CA PRO A 227 12.70 14.85 11.14
C PRO A 227 12.38 14.07 12.41
N VAL A 228 11.51 13.05 12.34
CA VAL A 228 11.18 12.20 13.50
C VAL A 228 12.40 11.37 13.93
N LEU A 229 13.18 10.89 12.98
CA LEU A 229 14.38 10.08 13.23
C LEU A 229 15.56 10.93 13.73
N ASP A 230 15.77 12.13 13.17
CA ASP A 230 16.76 13.09 13.70
C ASP A 230 16.41 13.53 15.13
N GLU A 231 15.13 13.76 15.43
CA GLU A 231 14.70 14.06 16.79
C GLU A 231 14.96 12.88 17.74
N LEU A 232 14.67 11.64 17.32
CA LEU A 232 14.97 10.44 18.13
C LEU A 232 16.47 10.32 18.43
N ALA A 233 17.33 10.56 17.44
CA ALA A 233 18.78 10.47 17.58
C ALA A 233 19.34 11.51 18.56
N ARG A 234 18.70 12.68 18.68
CA ARG A 234 19.09 13.74 19.63
C ARG A 234 18.58 13.49 21.05
N ASN A 235 17.34 13.03 21.18
CA ASN A 235 16.75 12.76 22.49
C ASN A 235 15.87 11.49 22.48
N VAL A 236 16.33 10.47 23.19
CA VAL A 236 15.54 9.26 23.38
C VAL A 236 14.45 9.50 24.41
N SER A 237 13.20 9.60 23.94
CA SER A 237 12.02 9.79 24.80
C SER A 237 10.91 8.81 24.42
N THR A 238 10.03 8.48 25.38
CA THR A 238 8.87 7.61 25.13
C THR A 238 7.97 8.15 24.02
N LYS A 239 7.81 9.48 23.94
CA LYS A 239 7.05 10.16 22.89
C LYS A 239 7.70 10.00 21.51
N ASN A 240 9.03 10.02 21.42
CA ASN A 240 9.74 9.85 20.14
C ASN A 240 9.67 8.41 19.65
N LEU A 241 9.84 7.45 20.57
CA LEU A 241 9.67 6.03 20.26
C LEU A 241 8.24 5.70 19.80
N GLU A 242 7.22 6.34 20.39
CA GLU A 242 5.83 6.18 19.93
C GLU A 242 5.61 6.75 18.53
N ARG A 243 6.22 7.91 18.21
CA ARG A 243 6.22 8.47 16.85
C ARG A 243 6.90 7.54 15.84
N VAL A 244 8.04 6.95 16.19
CA VAL A 244 8.77 6.00 15.34
C VAL A 244 7.96 4.71 15.14
N ARG A 245 7.30 4.22 16.18
CA ARG A 245 6.39 3.07 16.08
C ARG A 245 5.20 3.36 15.16
N SER A 246 4.61 4.55 15.26
CA SER A 246 3.55 5.00 14.35
C SER A 246 4.06 5.09 12.90
N LEU A 247 5.25 5.65 12.71
CA LEU A 247 5.93 5.74 11.41
C LEU A 247 6.16 4.34 10.80
N LYS A 248 6.70 3.39 11.57
CA LYS A 248 6.93 2.00 11.14
C LYS A 248 5.62 1.29 10.77
N SER A 249 4.55 1.54 11.52
CA SER A 249 3.21 1.02 11.20
C SER A 249 2.67 1.59 9.88
N ASN A 250 2.79 2.90 9.67
CA ASN A 250 2.38 3.56 8.43
C ASN A 250 3.20 3.07 7.24
N LEU A 251 4.52 2.95 7.41
CA LEU A 251 5.44 2.40 6.40
C LEU A 251 5.04 0.99 6.00
N THR A 252 4.82 0.10 6.98
CA THR A 252 4.44 -1.30 6.73
C THR A 252 3.10 -1.38 5.98
N ARG A 253 2.14 -0.53 6.36
CA ARG A 253 0.84 -0.46 5.68
C ARG A 253 0.99 0.03 4.23
N LEU A 254 1.80 1.06 3.99
CA LEU A 254 2.03 1.60 2.65
C LEU A 254 2.80 0.61 1.76
N LEU A 255 3.83 -0.05 2.30
CA LEU A 255 4.57 -1.10 1.60
C LEU A 255 3.64 -2.22 1.15
N ALA A 256 2.76 -2.69 2.04
CA ALA A 256 1.80 -3.75 1.72
C ALA A 256 0.78 -3.34 0.64
N ARG A 257 0.45 -2.05 0.53
CA ARG A 257 -0.43 -1.52 -0.53
C ARG A 257 0.26 -1.51 -1.88
N VAL A 258 1.46 -0.94 -1.96
CA VAL A 258 2.29 -0.93 -3.17
C VAL A 258 2.57 -2.35 -3.65
N GLN A 259 2.93 -3.26 -2.73
CA GLN A 259 3.18 -4.67 -3.07
C GLN A 259 1.96 -5.34 -3.69
N LYS A 260 0.75 -5.13 -3.16
CA LYS A 260 -0.45 -5.76 -3.73
C LYS A 260 -0.72 -5.34 -5.17
N VAL A 261 -0.57 -4.05 -5.49
CA VAL A 261 -0.74 -3.57 -6.86
C VAL A 261 0.35 -4.14 -7.76
N ARG A 262 1.60 -4.11 -7.29
CA ARG A 262 2.74 -4.66 -8.04
C ARG A 262 2.59 -6.15 -8.30
N ASP A 263 2.27 -6.94 -7.28
CA ASP A 263 2.11 -8.39 -7.37
C ASP A 263 0.98 -8.78 -8.33
N GLU A 264 -0.09 -7.97 -8.41
CA GLU A 264 -1.17 -8.20 -9.38
C GLU A 264 -0.73 -7.91 -10.83
N ILE A 265 0.09 -6.87 -11.04
CA ILE A 265 0.65 -6.57 -12.37
C ILE A 265 1.69 -7.61 -12.76
N GLU A 266 2.55 -8.04 -11.82
CA GLU A 266 3.50 -9.15 -12.00
C GLU A 266 2.78 -10.41 -12.45
N HIS A 267 1.69 -10.77 -11.76
CA HIS A 267 0.92 -11.94 -12.09
C HIS A 267 0.29 -11.88 -13.49
N LEU A 268 -0.15 -10.71 -13.94
CA LEU A 268 -0.65 -10.53 -15.31
C LEU A 268 0.48 -10.62 -16.34
N LEU A 269 1.64 -10.02 -16.06
CA LEU A 269 2.81 -10.07 -16.96
C LEU A 269 3.40 -11.49 -17.06
N ASP A 270 3.19 -12.36 -16.08
CA ASP A 270 3.67 -13.74 -16.08
C ASP A 270 2.91 -14.67 -17.06
N ASP A 271 1.69 -14.31 -17.50
CA ASP A 271 0.83 -15.16 -18.35
C ASP A 271 0.15 -14.39 -19.50
N ASP A 272 0.67 -14.59 -20.72
CA ASP A 272 0.15 -14.01 -21.96
C ASP A 272 -1.31 -14.37 -22.23
N GLU A 273 -1.81 -15.51 -21.74
CA GLU A 273 -3.22 -15.90 -21.91
C GLU A 273 -4.13 -15.01 -21.08
N ASP A 274 -3.73 -14.64 -19.86
CA ASP A 274 -4.49 -13.75 -19.00
C ASP A 274 -4.46 -12.31 -19.54
N MET A 275 -3.32 -11.87 -20.11
CA MET A 275 -3.23 -10.60 -20.83
C MET A 275 -4.12 -10.57 -22.08
N ALA A 276 -4.07 -11.61 -22.89
CA ALA A 276 -4.91 -11.76 -24.07
C ALA A 276 -6.40 -11.71 -23.72
N GLN A 277 -6.78 -12.20 -22.54
CA GLN A 277 -8.16 -12.15 -22.11
C GLN A 277 -8.68 -10.73 -21.84
N LEU A 278 -7.80 -9.76 -21.59
CA LEU A 278 -8.16 -8.35 -21.36
C LEU A 278 -8.46 -7.57 -22.64
N TYR A 279 -8.17 -8.11 -23.83
CA TYR A 279 -8.51 -7.51 -25.14
C TYR A 279 -10.03 -7.64 -25.44
N LEU A 280 -10.84 -6.85 -24.73
CA LEU A 280 -12.31 -6.89 -24.80
C LEU A 280 -12.84 -6.44 -26.17
N THR A 281 -12.26 -5.38 -26.75
CA THR A 281 -12.67 -4.84 -28.05
C THR A 281 -12.40 -5.86 -29.16
N ARG A 282 -11.26 -6.56 -29.12
CA ARG A 282 -10.92 -7.65 -30.06
C ARG A 282 -11.94 -8.79 -29.98
N LYS A 283 -12.26 -9.24 -28.75
CA LYS A 283 -13.26 -10.30 -28.51
C LYS A 283 -14.66 -9.91 -28.95
N TRP A 284 -15.05 -8.66 -28.72
CA TRP A 284 -16.35 -8.15 -29.14
C TRP A 284 -16.51 -8.15 -30.66
N ILE A 285 -15.51 -7.68 -31.40
CA ILE A 285 -15.50 -7.70 -32.88
C ILE A 285 -15.60 -9.14 -33.40
N LEU A 286 -14.82 -10.06 -32.84
CA LEU A 286 -14.83 -11.48 -33.22
C LEU A 286 -16.22 -12.11 -32.99
N SER A 287 -16.84 -11.84 -31.84
CA SER A 287 -18.18 -12.33 -31.50
C SER A 287 -19.22 -11.85 -32.51
N GLN A 288 -19.17 -10.58 -32.93
CA GLN A 288 -20.11 -10.05 -33.92
C GLN A 288 -19.95 -10.69 -35.30
N GLN A 289 -18.71 -10.93 -35.74
CA GLN A 289 -18.46 -11.57 -37.04
C GLN A 289 -18.99 -13.01 -37.06
N PHE A 290 -18.83 -13.74 -35.96
CA PHE A 290 -19.36 -15.10 -35.82
C PHE A 290 -20.90 -15.12 -35.83
N ASP A 291 -21.55 -14.21 -35.11
CA ASP A 291 -23.01 -14.07 -35.11
C ASP A 291 -23.57 -13.70 -36.51
N ALA A 292 -22.87 -12.84 -37.25
CA ALA A 292 -23.24 -12.48 -38.63
C ALA A 292 -23.11 -13.67 -39.61
N LEU A 293 -22.12 -14.54 -39.41
CA LEU A 293 -21.87 -15.71 -40.27
C LEU A 293 -22.90 -16.82 -40.04
N LEU A 294 -23.37 -17.00 -38.80
CA LEU A 294 -24.45 -17.93 -38.48
C LEU A 294 -25.83 -17.37 -38.88
N GLY A 295 -26.06 -16.06 -38.70
CA GLY A 295 -27.31 -15.38 -39.10
C GLY A 295 -27.54 -15.31 -40.62
N GLY A 296 -26.49 -15.41 -41.43
CA GLY A 296 -26.57 -15.41 -42.90
C GLY A 296 -27.17 -16.69 -43.53
N THR A 297 -27.41 -17.74 -42.75
CA THR A 297 -27.94 -19.02 -43.26
C THR A 297 -29.47 -19.14 -43.22
N ALA A 298 -30.17 -18.12 -42.68
CA ALA A 298 -31.62 -18.11 -42.55
C ALA A 298 -32.26 -16.85 -43.17
N SER A 299 -32.05 -16.61 -44.46
CA SER A 299 -32.94 -15.74 -45.26
C SER A 299 -32.79 -16.00 -46.75
N ASN A 300 -33.64 -16.88 -47.30
CA ASN A 300 -33.98 -16.86 -48.71
C ASN A 300 -35.05 -15.77 -48.93
N SER A 301 -34.66 -14.61 -49.46
CA SER A 301 -35.59 -13.77 -50.22
C SER A 301 -34.86 -13.01 -51.32
N ILE A 302 -35.54 -12.86 -52.43
CA ILE A 302 -35.03 -12.57 -53.77
C ILE A 302 -34.89 -11.05 -53.99
N THR A 303 -33.73 -10.62 -54.52
CA THR A 303 -33.39 -9.36 -55.23
C THR A 303 -33.61 -7.97 -54.60
N THR A 304 -32.54 -7.17 -54.49
CA THR A 304 -32.22 -6.01 -55.38
C THR A 304 -30.81 -5.44 -55.11
N ALA A 305 -30.25 -4.76 -56.11
CA ALA A 305 -28.83 -4.56 -56.38
C ALA A 305 -27.99 -3.81 -55.34
N ALA A 306 -26.72 -4.23 -55.22
CA ALA A 306 -25.62 -3.42 -54.71
C ALA A 306 -24.89 -2.71 -55.87
N PRO A 307 -24.28 -1.52 -55.68
CA PRO A 307 -23.16 -1.10 -56.48
C PRO A 307 -21.84 -1.59 -55.84
N HIS A 308 -20.99 -2.12 -56.72
CA HIS A 308 -19.72 -2.80 -56.49
C HIS A 308 -18.65 -1.97 -55.77
N LEU A 309 -17.85 -2.64 -54.93
CA LEU A 309 -16.38 -2.54 -54.98
C LEU A 309 -15.73 -3.93 -54.78
N ARG A 310 -14.66 -4.15 -55.54
CA ARG A 310 -14.09 -5.45 -55.96
C ARG A 310 -13.59 -6.32 -54.80
N ARG A 311 -14.14 -7.53 -54.71
CA ARG A 311 -13.65 -8.67 -53.92
C ARG A 311 -12.70 -9.50 -54.79
N LEU A 312 -11.41 -9.55 -54.48
CA LEU A 312 -10.54 -10.63 -54.94
C LEU A 312 -10.83 -11.85 -54.09
N SER A 313 -11.42 -12.86 -54.71
CA SER A 313 -11.66 -14.17 -54.14
C SER A 313 -10.38 -15.00 -54.17
N SER A 314 -9.89 -15.45 -53.02
CA SER A 314 -9.14 -16.70 -52.94
C SER A 314 -9.99 -17.70 -52.16
N ASN A 315 -10.49 -18.70 -52.87
CA ASN A 315 -11.11 -19.87 -52.27
C ASN A 315 -10.10 -20.60 -51.38
N ARG A 316 -10.34 -20.60 -50.08
CA ARG A 316 -9.82 -21.66 -49.20
C ARG A 316 -10.93 -22.11 -48.26
N SER A 317 -11.80 -22.99 -48.77
CA SER A 317 -12.47 -23.97 -47.92
C SER A 317 -11.39 -24.84 -47.30
N GLY A 318 -11.13 -24.63 -46.02
CA GLY A 318 -10.13 -25.36 -45.25
C GLY A 318 -10.49 -25.35 -43.78
N SER A 319 -11.13 -26.45 -43.35
CA SER A 319 -11.04 -27.09 -42.03
C SER A 319 -11.34 -26.27 -40.75
N LEU A 320 -12.39 -26.72 -40.05
CA LEU A 320 -12.86 -26.33 -38.71
C LEU A 320 -11.88 -26.75 -37.57
N ALA A 321 -10.57 -26.73 -37.78
CA ALA A 321 -9.60 -27.23 -36.79
C ALA A 321 -8.31 -26.38 -36.66
N THR A 322 -8.27 -25.20 -37.27
CA THR A 322 -7.07 -24.32 -37.25
C THR A 322 -7.35 -22.88 -36.80
N ALA A 323 -8.47 -22.61 -36.14
CA ALA A 323 -8.74 -21.29 -35.56
C ALA A 323 -8.01 -21.03 -34.23
N ASN A 324 -7.40 -22.06 -33.62
CA ASN A 324 -6.75 -21.96 -32.31
C ASN A 324 -5.23 -21.67 -32.39
N HIS A 325 -4.66 -21.35 -33.55
CA HIS A 325 -3.19 -21.24 -33.69
C HIS A 325 -2.71 -20.09 -34.60
N LEU A 326 -3.57 -19.09 -34.87
CA LEU A 326 -3.24 -17.95 -35.73
C LEU A 326 -3.19 -16.60 -35.00
N ASN A 327 -3.46 -16.58 -33.69
CA ASN A 327 -3.02 -15.49 -32.85
C ASN A 327 -1.83 -16.03 -32.06
N ASP A 328 -0.60 -15.83 -32.54
CA ASP A 328 0.39 -15.38 -31.57
C ASP A 328 -0.29 -14.15 -30.94
N GLN A 329 -0.66 -14.26 -29.66
CA GLN A 329 -1.42 -13.21 -29.01
C GLN A 329 -0.50 -12.00 -28.91
N ASP A 330 -0.55 -11.15 -29.94
CA ASP A 330 0.10 -9.85 -29.96
C ASP A 330 -0.50 -9.04 -28.80
N VAL A 331 0.12 -9.20 -27.63
CA VAL A 331 -0.18 -8.52 -26.37
C VAL A 331 0.83 -7.41 -26.08
N GLU A 332 1.78 -7.20 -26.99
CA GLU A 332 2.92 -6.28 -26.87
C GLU A 332 2.52 -4.87 -26.41
N ASP A 333 1.41 -4.32 -26.94
CA ASP A 333 0.91 -3.00 -26.54
C ASP A 333 0.50 -2.94 -25.06
N LEU A 334 -0.15 -4.00 -24.57
CA LEU A 334 -0.59 -4.10 -23.17
C LEU A 334 0.59 -4.45 -22.25
N GLU A 335 1.48 -5.33 -22.70
CA GLU A 335 2.69 -5.70 -21.98
C GLU A 335 3.55 -4.46 -21.72
N MET A 336 3.82 -3.65 -22.76
CA MET A 336 4.58 -2.41 -22.65
C MET A 336 3.94 -1.42 -21.65
N LEU A 337 2.61 -1.29 -21.67
CA LEU A 337 1.86 -0.46 -20.72
C LEU A 337 2.04 -0.96 -19.27
N LEU A 338 1.83 -2.26 -19.04
CA LEU A 338 1.92 -2.86 -17.72
C LEU A 338 3.35 -2.87 -17.18
N GLU A 339 4.36 -3.13 -18.02
CA GLU A 339 5.78 -3.06 -17.66
C GLU A 339 6.17 -1.67 -17.16
N ALA A 340 5.73 -0.61 -17.83
CA ALA A 340 6.02 0.77 -17.42
C ALA A 340 5.51 1.04 -15.99
N TYR A 341 4.27 0.65 -15.68
CA TYR A 341 3.71 0.81 -14.35
C TYR A 341 4.31 -0.16 -13.32
N PHE A 342 4.69 -1.37 -13.72
CA PHE A 342 5.42 -2.31 -12.86
C PHE A 342 6.76 -1.72 -12.41
N MET A 343 7.53 -1.14 -13.35
CA MET A 343 8.79 -0.47 -13.04
C MET A 343 8.59 0.75 -12.13
N GLN A 344 7.53 1.54 -12.35
CA GLN A 344 7.20 2.66 -11.47
C GLN A 344 6.86 2.20 -10.04
N LEU A 345 6.09 1.12 -9.89
CA LEU A 345 5.73 0.56 -8.60
C LEU A 345 6.93 -0.06 -7.88
N ASP A 346 7.83 -0.74 -8.60
CA ASP A 346 9.05 -1.26 -7.98
C ASP A 346 9.99 -0.13 -7.55
N GLY A 347 10.09 0.94 -8.35
CA GLY A 347 10.76 2.18 -7.94
C GLY A 347 10.17 2.76 -6.65
N THR A 348 8.84 2.86 -6.57
CA THR A 348 8.11 3.34 -5.39
C THR A 348 8.35 2.44 -4.17
N ARG A 349 8.34 1.12 -4.36
CA ARG A 349 8.63 0.14 -3.31
C ARG A 349 10.08 0.25 -2.81
N ASN A 350 11.04 0.45 -3.70
CA ASN A 350 12.44 0.61 -3.33
C ASN A 350 12.68 1.89 -2.51
N LYS A 351 11.98 2.99 -2.82
CA LYS A 351 11.97 4.19 -1.95
C LYS A 351 11.50 3.85 -0.53
N ILE A 352 10.38 3.14 -0.39
CA ILE A 352 9.85 2.71 0.92
C ILE A 352 10.86 1.82 1.68
N LEU A 353 11.52 0.90 0.98
CA LEU A 353 12.53 0.03 1.59
C LEU A 353 13.75 0.82 2.08
N SER A 354 14.18 1.85 1.35
CA SER A 354 15.26 2.74 1.79
C SER A 354 14.89 3.50 3.07
N VAL A 355 13.66 4.03 3.17
CA VAL A 355 13.18 4.67 4.42
C VAL A 355 13.13 3.66 5.57
N ARG A 356 12.75 2.41 5.29
CA ARG A 356 12.71 1.35 6.29
C ARG A 356 14.10 1.04 6.85
N GLU A 357 15.08 0.89 5.96
CA GLU A 357 16.48 0.68 6.33
C GLU A 357 16.97 1.83 7.21
N TYR A 358 16.70 3.08 6.83
CA TYR A 358 17.07 4.24 7.63
C TYR A 358 16.41 4.28 9.03
N ILE A 359 15.16 3.83 9.15
CA ILE A 359 14.49 3.68 10.46
C ILE A 359 15.18 2.61 11.29
N ASP A 360 15.42 1.43 10.71
CA ASP A 360 16.03 0.29 11.41
C ASP A 360 17.48 0.65 11.84
N ASP A 361 18.25 1.35 11.00
CA ASP A 361 19.58 1.88 11.34
C ASP A 361 19.56 2.91 12.49
N THR A 362 18.57 3.81 12.50
CA THR A 362 18.42 4.79 13.58
C THR A 362 18.02 4.12 14.89
N GLU A 363 17.18 3.07 14.83
CA GLU A 363 16.78 2.27 15.98
C GLU A 363 18.00 1.56 16.60
N ASP A 364 18.85 0.97 15.75
CA ASP A 364 20.11 0.33 16.18
C ASP A 364 21.10 1.33 16.78
N TYR A 365 21.26 2.52 16.18
CA TYR A 365 22.07 3.60 16.74
C TYR A 365 21.58 4.02 18.14
N VAL A 366 20.27 4.22 18.30
CA VAL A 366 19.66 4.61 19.58
C VAL A 366 19.84 3.51 20.63
N ASN A 367 19.71 2.24 20.25
CA ASN A 367 19.96 1.12 21.15
C ASN A 367 21.40 1.12 21.66
N ILE A 368 22.39 1.34 20.78
CA ILE A 368 23.80 1.46 21.17
C ILE A 368 24.01 2.63 22.13
N GLN A 369 23.39 3.79 21.87
CA GLN A 369 23.52 4.97 22.72
C GLN A 369 22.92 4.73 24.13
N LEU A 370 21.75 4.10 24.21
CA LEU A 370 21.11 3.74 25.48
C LEU A 370 21.96 2.76 26.29
N ASP A 371 22.57 1.77 25.63
CA ASP A 371 23.45 0.82 26.31
C ASP A 371 24.74 1.49 26.79
N ASN A 372 25.27 2.48 26.08
CA ASN A 372 26.38 3.30 26.58
C ASN A 372 26.00 4.08 27.85
N GLN A 373 24.83 4.75 27.87
CA GLN A 373 24.35 5.46 29.07
C GLN A 373 24.12 4.52 30.25
N ARG A 374 23.58 3.32 30.00
CA ARG A 374 23.43 2.29 31.05
C ARG A 374 24.78 1.86 31.60
N ASN A 375 25.78 1.68 30.75
CA ASN A 375 27.13 1.33 31.18
C ASN A 375 27.76 2.44 32.05
N GLU A 376 27.59 3.70 31.70
CA GLU A 376 28.03 4.84 32.53
C GLU A 376 27.33 4.84 33.90
N LEU A 377 26.02 4.58 33.94
CA LEU A 377 25.26 4.49 35.19
C LEU A 377 25.77 3.33 36.07
N ILE A 378 25.99 2.15 35.47
CA ILE A 378 26.55 0.98 36.18
C ILE A 378 27.93 1.31 36.77
N GLN A 379 28.77 2.04 36.03
CA GLN A 379 30.09 2.48 36.49
C GLN A 379 30.00 3.46 37.67
N LEU A 380 29.08 4.42 37.62
CA LEU A 380 28.82 5.34 38.74
C LEU A 380 28.30 4.58 39.96
N GLN A 381 27.36 3.65 39.77
CA GLN A 381 26.82 2.82 40.85
C GLN A 381 27.90 1.96 41.50
N LEU A 382 28.79 1.36 40.71
CA LEU A 382 29.94 0.60 41.23
C LEU A 382 30.85 1.50 42.07
N THR A 383 31.16 2.70 41.59
CA THR A 383 32.00 3.67 42.32
C THR A 383 31.37 4.08 43.65
N LEU A 384 30.07 4.38 43.66
CA LEU A 384 29.32 4.69 44.88
C LEU A 384 29.32 3.50 45.84
N THR A 385 29.14 2.28 45.34
CA THR A 385 29.15 1.06 46.15
C THR A 385 30.51 0.84 46.83
N ILE A 386 31.61 1.07 46.11
CA ILE A 386 32.97 1.00 46.66
C ILE A 386 33.18 2.06 47.76
N ALA A 387 32.69 3.29 47.55
CA ALA A 387 32.76 4.35 48.57
C ALA A 387 31.94 3.99 49.82
N SER A 388 30.71 3.51 49.65
CA SER A 388 29.85 3.08 50.75
C SER A 388 30.45 1.92 51.55
N PHE A 389 31.12 0.98 50.88
CA PHE A 389 31.82 -0.11 51.55
C PHE A 389 32.95 0.41 52.46
N ALA A 390 33.74 1.37 51.99
CA ALA A 390 34.81 1.98 52.78
C ALA A 390 34.23 2.71 54.02
N ILE A 391 33.19 3.54 53.83
CA ILE A 391 32.51 4.26 54.93
C ILE A 391 31.89 3.28 55.94
N ALA A 392 31.33 2.15 55.49
CA ALA A 392 30.75 1.15 56.38
C ALA A 392 31.80 0.50 57.30
N VAL A 393 33.01 0.27 56.81
CA VAL A 393 34.14 -0.24 57.63
C VAL A 393 34.54 0.77 58.69
N GLU A 394 34.67 2.06 58.32
CA GLU A 394 34.97 3.13 59.28
C GLU A 394 33.85 3.28 60.33
N THR A 395 32.59 3.21 59.91
CA THR A 395 31.41 3.29 60.80
C THR A 395 31.35 2.11 61.76
N LEU A 396 31.71 0.90 61.32
CA LEU A 396 31.79 -0.29 62.18
C LEU A 396 32.81 -0.09 63.29
N ILE A 397 34.02 0.38 62.94
CA ILE A 397 35.08 0.64 63.91
C ILE A 397 34.64 1.76 64.88
N ALA A 398 34.11 2.87 64.36
CA ALA A 398 33.58 3.95 65.18
C ALA A 398 32.46 3.46 66.13
N GLY A 399 31.59 2.57 65.65
CA GLY A 399 30.53 1.95 66.46
C GLY A 399 31.06 1.06 67.59
N MET A 400 32.11 0.27 67.35
CA MET A 400 32.77 -0.53 68.40
C MET A 400 33.34 0.34 69.52
N PHE A 401 33.98 1.46 69.18
CA PHE A 401 34.51 2.40 70.16
C PHE A 401 33.44 3.33 70.76
N GLY A 402 32.32 3.53 70.09
CA GLY A 402 31.14 4.21 70.63
C GLY A 402 30.41 3.42 71.72
N MET A 403 30.78 2.16 71.97
CA MET A 403 30.24 1.35 73.06
C MET A 403 30.80 1.83 74.40
N ASN A 404 29.95 1.95 75.42
CA ASN A 404 30.33 2.35 76.79
C ASN A 404 31.07 1.22 77.54
N ILE A 405 32.18 0.75 76.97
CA ILE A 405 33.04 -0.29 77.55
C ILE A 405 34.29 0.42 78.08
N PRO A 406 34.70 0.19 79.36
CA PRO A 406 35.88 0.83 79.93
C PRO A 406 37.16 0.30 79.26
N CYS A 407 37.69 1.07 78.31
CA CYS A 407 38.96 0.78 77.64
C CYS A 407 40.09 1.64 78.22
N PRO A 408 41.26 1.06 78.57
CA PRO A 408 42.41 1.79 79.10
C PRO A 408 43.06 2.74 78.07
N LEU A 409 42.66 2.65 76.80
CA LEU A 409 43.09 3.57 75.74
C LEU A 409 42.53 5.00 75.92
N TYR A 410 41.42 5.17 76.64
CA TYR A 410 40.79 6.48 76.84
C TYR A 410 41.50 7.37 77.86
N SER A 411 42.31 6.81 78.76
CA SER A 411 43.02 7.56 79.80
C SER A 411 44.32 8.23 79.32
N ILE A 412 44.74 7.99 78.07
CA ILE A 412 45.98 8.53 77.54
C ILE A 412 45.69 9.78 76.69
N ASN A 413 46.20 10.92 77.12
CA ASN A 413 46.00 12.21 76.45
C ASN A 413 46.54 12.19 75.00
N GLY A 414 45.70 12.59 74.04
CA GLY A 414 46.10 12.79 72.63
C GLY A 414 46.04 11.56 71.72
N ILE A 415 45.87 10.34 72.24
CA ILE A 415 45.81 9.11 71.41
C ILE A 415 44.57 9.06 70.53
N PHE A 416 43.43 9.59 71.02
CA PHE A 416 42.16 9.53 70.30
C PHE A 416 42.23 10.20 68.91
N GLY A 417 42.83 11.39 68.81
CA GLY A 417 42.97 12.09 67.52
C GLY A 417 43.86 11.36 66.53
N ILE A 418 44.97 10.78 67.00
CA ILE A 418 45.89 9.97 66.17
C ILE A 418 45.19 8.71 65.68
N PHE A 419 44.40 8.07 66.54
CA PHE A 419 43.65 6.86 66.21
C PHE A 419 42.56 7.12 65.16
N VAL A 420 41.74 8.15 65.36
CA VAL A 420 40.70 8.55 64.39
C VAL A 420 41.34 8.91 63.04
N GLY A 421 42.39 9.74 63.04
CA GLY A 421 43.11 10.09 61.82
C GLY A 421 43.72 8.86 61.12
N GLY A 422 44.23 7.89 61.88
CA GLY A 422 44.77 6.63 61.35
C GLY A 422 43.71 5.74 60.70
N ILE A 423 42.53 5.59 61.31
CA ILE A 423 41.42 4.81 60.73
C ILE A 423 40.89 5.48 59.47
N THR A 424 40.66 6.79 59.50
CA THR A 424 40.19 7.53 58.33
C THR A 424 41.22 7.43 57.17
N ALA A 425 42.52 7.52 57.45
CA ALA A 425 43.56 7.30 56.44
C ALA A 425 43.57 5.86 55.89
N ALA A 426 43.40 4.85 56.75
CA ALA A 426 43.29 3.44 56.33
C ALA A 426 42.04 3.19 55.47
N CYS A 427 40.91 3.84 55.77
CA CYS A 427 39.67 3.79 54.99
C CYS A 427 39.87 4.39 53.59
N VAL A 428 40.50 5.57 53.50
CA VAL A 428 40.83 6.20 52.20
C VAL A 428 41.77 5.32 51.38
N LEU A 429 42.77 4.69 52.02
CA LEU A 429 43.67 3.74 51.34
C LEU A 429 42.90 2.53 50.80
N LEU A 430 42.00 1.95 51.60
CA LEU A 430 41.15 0.82 51.18
C LEU A 430 40.28 1.20 49.99
N PHE A 431 39.65 2.37 50.02
CA PHE A 431 38.87 2.89 48.89
C PHE A 431 39.72 2.99 47.61
N LEU A 432 40.92 3.57 47.69
CA LEU A 432 41.83 3.70 46.55
C LEU A 432 42.32 2.34 46.03
N LEU A 433 42.59 1.37 46.91
CA LEU A 433 42.99 0.02 46.53
C LEU A 433 41.88 -0.71 45.77
N VAL A 434 40.65 -0.67 46.28
CA VAL A 434 39.50 -1.31 45.63
C VAL A 434 39.17 -0.62 44.30
N LEU A 435 39.25 0.71 44.25
CA LEU A 435 39.04 1.47 43.01
C LEU A 435 40.14 1.20 41.97
N GLY A 436 41.40 1.10 42.41
CA GLY A 436 42.53 0.72 41.58
C GLY A 436 42.39 -0.70 41.02
N TYR A 437 41.94 -1.65 41.85
CA TYR A 437 41.62 -3.01 41.41
C TYR A 437 40.51 -3.03 40.36
N ALA A 438 39.42 -2.28 40.59
CA ALA A 438 38.29 -2.21 39.67
C ALA A 438 38.69 -1.59 38.31
N ARG A 439 39.56 -0.58 38.31
CA ARG A 439 40.16 -0.02 37.09
C ARG A 439 41.07 -1.02 36.38
N TRP A 440 41.93 -1.73 37.11
CA TRP A 440 42.83 -2.72 36.51
C TRP A 440 42.06 -3.86 35.82
N LYS A 441 40.92 -4.25 36.39
CA LYS A 441 39.99 -5.23 35.80
C LYS A 441 39.12 -4.68 34.66
N LYS A 442 39.27 -3.41 34.28
CA LYS A 442 38.47 -2.73 33.24
C LYS A 442 36.96 -2.74 33.53
N LEU A 443 36.59 -2.75 34.82
CA LEU A 443 35.18 -2.70 35.25
C LEU A 443 34.64 -1.27 35.24
N LEU A 444 35.53 -0.29 35.39
CA LEU A 444 35.26 1.10 35.05
C LEU A 444 35.77 1.32 33.63
N GLY A 445 34.92 1.87 32.75
CA GLY A 445 35.32 2.27 31.41
C GLY A 445 36.61 3.09 31.44
N SER A 446 37.47 2.87 30.43
CA SER A 446 38.80 3.48 30.34
C SER A 446 38.77 5.00 30.41
#